data_AF-A0A3G2L8P0-F1
#
_entry.id   AF-A0A3G2L8P0-F1
#
_cell.length_a   1.000
_cell.length_b   1.000
_cell.length_c   1.000
_cell.angle_alpha   90.00
_cell.angle_beta   90.00
_cell.angle_gamma   90.00
#
_symmetry.space_group_name_H-M   'P 1'
#
loop_
_entity.id
_entity.type
_entity.pdbx_description
1 polymer ?
#
loop_
_entity_poly.entity_id
_entity_poly.type
_entity_poly.pdbx_seq_one_letter_code
_entity_poly.pdbx_strand_id
1 'polypeptide(L)' 'MNKIEITNKLKTAKINQALGVFIALFGLIVIFAMIFTETFVQQMTDLVAGLILLGIGGGMIWKSKLTQIKLNAQERFE' A
#
# COMPACT_ATOMS: atom_id res chain seq x y z
N MET A 1 0.72 -9.55 26.15
CA MET A 1 1.65 -8.67 25.40
C MET A 1 1.58 -7.30 26.05
N ASN A 2 2.66 -6.52 26.18
CA ASN A 2 2.56 -5.25 26.91
C ASN A 2 1.72 -4.25 26.08
N LYS A 3 0.81 -3.47 26.69
CA LYS A 3 -0.06 -2.50 25.99
C LYS A 3 0.73 -1.50 25.14
N ILE A 4 1.93 -1.16 25.59
CA ILE A 4 2.87 -0.28 24.87
C ILE A 4 3.33 -0.93 23.55
N GLU A 5 3.57 -2.23 23.54
CA GLU A 5 3.98 -2.97 22.33
C GLU A 5 2.85 -3.08 21.30
N ILE A 6 1.61 -3.30 21.75
CA ILE A 6 0.41 -3.34 20.88
C ILE A 6 0.24 -1.97 20.20
N THR A 7 0.31 -0.89 20.97
CA THR A 7 0.17 0.49 20.46
C THR A 7 1.25 0.82 19.43
N ASN A 8 2.50 0.42 19.67
CA ASN A 8 3.59 0.63 18.72
C ASN A 8 3.39 -0.17 17.42
N LYS A 9 2.95 -1.44 17.53
CA LYS A 9 2.64 -2.26 16.35
C LYS A 9 1.50 -1.67 15.52
N LEU A 10 0.46 -1.13 16.17
CA LEU A 10 -0.64 -0.44 15.50
C LEU A 10 -0.16 0.83 14.78
N LYS A 11 0.70 1.64 15.40
CA LYS A 11 1.29 2.82 14.75
C LYS A 11 2.09 2.42 13.50
N THR A 12 2.96 1.42 13.60
CA THR A 12 3.74 0.92 12.46
C THR A 12 2.84 0.38 11.35
N ALA A 13 1.77 -0.34 11.69
CA ALA A 13 0.80 -0.81 10.70
C ALA A 13 0.12 0.35 9.96
N LYS A 14 -0.28 1.42 10.67
CA LYS A 14 -0.86 2.63 10.05
C LYS A 14 0.13 3.33 9.12
N ILE A 15 1.40 3.45 9.50
CA ILE A 15 2.45 4.01 8.65
C ILE A 15 2.60 3.18 7.36
N ASN A 16 2.68 1.85 7.49
CA ASN A 16 2.78 0.96 6.33
C ASN A 16 1.55 1.02 5.42
N GLN A 17 0.36 1.26 5.99
CA GLN A 17 -0.85 1.48 5.20
C GLN A 17 -0.76 2.80 4.43
N ALA A 18 -0.37 3.90 5.08
CA ALA A 18 -0.23 5.20 4.42
C ALA A 18 0.80 5.16 3.29
N LEU A 19 1.94 4.48 3.51
CA LEU A 19 2.95 4.23 2.48
C LEU A 19 2.40 3.39 1.33
N GLY A 20 1.65 2.32 1.63
CA GLY A 20 1.01 1.50 0.60
C GLY A 20 0.02 2.29 -0.26
N VAL A 21 -0.80 3.16 0.37
CA VAL A 21 -1.72 4.08 -0.32
C VAL A 21 -0.95 5.06 -1.21
N PHE A 22 0.13 5.64 -0.70
CA PHE A 22 0.97 6.55 -1.47
C PHE A 22 1.54 5.87 -2.73
N ILE A 23 2.11 4.67 -2.59
CA ILE A 23 2.67 3.90 -3.69
C ILE A 23 1.59 3.53 -4.72
N ALA A 24 0.42 3.08 -4.25
CA ALA A 24 -0.70 2.74 -5.14
C ALA A 24 -1.21 3.97 -5.92
N LEU A 25 -1.32 5.12 -5.25
CA LEU A 25 -1.75 6.36 -5.88
C LEU A 25 -0.73 6.85 -6.92
N PHE A 26 0.56 6.70 -6.63
CA PHE A 26 1.62 6.98 -7.60
C PHE A 26 1.57 6.05 -8.80
N GLY A 27 1.39 4.75 -8.59
CA GLY A 27 1.21 3.77 -9.67
C GLY A 27 0.01 4.10 -10.57
N LEU A 28 -1.09 4.55 -9.96
CA LEU A 28 -2.27 5.01 -10.70
C LEU A 28 -1.95 6.23 -11.58
N ILE A 29 -1.24 7.23 -11.04
CA ILE A 29 -0.83 8.43 -11.79
C ILE A 29 0.07 8.05 -12.98
N VAL A 30 1.01 7.13 -12.79
CA VAL A 30 1.89 6.65 -13.87
C VAL A 30 1.08 5.98 -14.99
N ILE A 31 0.06 5.19 -14.64
CA ILE A 31 -0.85 4.61 -15.64
C ILE A 31 -1.61 5.70 -16.39
N PHE A 32 -2.10 6.74 -15.72
CA PHE A 32 -2.75 7.86 -16.40
C PHE A 32 -1.78 8.66 -17.28
N ALA A 33 -0.52 8.78 -16.89
CA ALA A 33 0.51 9.48 -17.66
C ALA A 33 0.75 8.83 -19.03
N MET A 34 0.48 7.54 -19.19
CA MET A 34 0.57 6.84 -20.48
C MET A 34 -0.27 7.46 -21.59
N ILE A 35 -1.39 8.12 -21.25
CA ILE A 35 -2.26 8.78 -22.24
C ILE A 35 -1.51 9.90 -22.96
N PHE A 36 -0.48 10.47 -22.32
CA PHE A 36 0.32 11.58 -22.83
C PHE A 36 1.64 11.13 -23.46
N THR A 37 1.96 9.83 -23.49
CA THR A 37 3.22 9.35 -24.07
C THR A 37 3.06 9.01 -25.55
N GLU A 38 3.99 9.51 -26.37
CA GLU A 38 3.91 9.44 -27.83
C GLU A 38 4.39 8.11 -28.39
N THR A 39 5.26 7.40 -27.67
CA THR A 39 5.89 6.16 -28.17
C THR A 39 5.30 4.92 -27.51
N PHE A 40 5.07 3.89 -28.32
CA PHE A 40 4.54 2.60 -27.87
C PHE A 40 5.44 1.92 -26.81
N VAL A 41 6.76 2.05 -26.96
CA VAL A 41 7.73 1.48 -26.00
C VAL A 41 7.61 2.15 -24.64
N GLN A 42 7.42 3.47 -24.61
CA GLN A 42 7.25 4.22 -23.37
C GLN A 42 5.90 3.91 -22.72
N GLN A 43 4.82 3.82 -23.50
CA GLN A 43 3.51 3.37 -23.01
C GLN A 43 3.60 1.99 -22.33
N MET A 44 4.27 1.03 -22.96
CA MET A 44 4.43 -0.31 -22.36
C MET A 44 5.28 -0.28 -21.09
N THR A 45 6.30 0.56 -21.04
CA THR A 45 7.17 0.72 -19.85
C THR A 45 6.40 1.33 -18.69
N ASP A 46 5.67 2.41 -18.94
CA ASP A 46 4.83 3.10 -17.95
C ASP A 46 3.70 2.20 -17.46
N LEU A 47 3.12 1.37 -18.33
CA LEU A 47 2.11 0.38 -17.95
C LEU A 47 2.69 -0.63 -16.94
N VAL A 48 3.84 -1.21 -17.27
CA VAL A 48 4.49 -2.21 -16.41
C VAL A 48 4.91 -1.58 -15.08
N ALA A 49 5.51 -0.39 -15.10
CA ALA A 49 5.89 0.33 -13.89
C ALA A 49 4.67 0.63 -13.02
N GLY A 50 3.59 1.16 -13.62
CA GLY A 50 2.34 1.46 -12.94
C GLY A 50 1.66 0.23 -12.32
N LEU A 51 1.65 -0.90 -13.05
CA LEU A 51 1.11 -2.18 -12.54
C LEU A 51 1.96 -2.74 -11.39
N ILE A 52 3.28 -2.66 -11.48
CA ILE A 52 4.18 -3.09 -10.37
C ILE A 52 3.93 -2.23 -9.13
N LEU A 53 3.84 -0.91 -9.29
CA LEU A 53 3.57 0.02 -8.20
C LEU A 53 2.20 -0.24 -7.56
N LEU A 54 1.16 -0.43 -8.37
CA LEU A 54 -0.16 -0.81 -7.87
C LEU A 54 -0.16 -2.16 -7.15
N GLY A 55 0.57 -3.15 -7.68
CA GLY A 55 0.72 -4.46 -7.04
C GLY A 55 1.38 -4.39 -5.68
N ILE A 56 2.49 -3.65 -5.57
CA ILE A 56 3.21 -3.47 -4.30
C ILE A 56 2.37 -2.64 -3.33
N GLY A 57 1.86 -1.49 -3.75
CA GLY A 57 1.03 -0.61 -2.93
C GLY A 57 -0.23 -1.31 -2.43
N GLY A 58 -0.96 -1.99 -3.32
CA GLY A 58 -2.13 -2.79 -2.98
C GLY A 58 -1.82 -3.93 -2.01
N GLY A 59 -0.72 -4.66 -2.24
CA GLY A 59 -0.26 -5.73 -1.35
C GLY A 59 0.06 -5.21 0.07
N MET A 60 0.72 -4.05 0.17
CA MET A 60 1.03 -3.41 1.46
C MET A 60 -0.24 -2.97 2.20
N ILE A 61 -1.21 -2.39 1.49
CA ILE A 61 -2.51 -1.98 2.06
C ILE A 61 -3.23 -3.21 2.61
N TRP A 62 -3.33 -4.28 1.82
CA TRP A 62 -4.04 -5.49 2.22
C TRP A 62 -3.39 -6.16 3.43
N LYS A 63 -2.07 -6.31 3.43
CA LYS A 63 -1.32 -6.86 4.57
C LYS A 63 -1.51 -6.02 5.82
N SER A 64 -1.43 -4.69 5.71
CA SER A 64 -1.62 -3.80 6.87
C SER A 64 -3.04 -3.88 7.43
N LYS A 65 -4.06 -3.95 6.57
CA LYS A 65 -5.46 -4.11 7.00
C LYS A 65 -5.66 -5.40 7.80
N LEU A 66 -5.09 -6.51 7.33
CA LEU A 66 -5.12 -7.79 8.04
C LEU A 66 -4.42 -7.72 9.40
N THR A 67 -3.27 -7.06 9.48
CA THR A 67 -2.55 -6.86 10.75
C THR A 67 -3.34 -6.02 11.74
N GLN A 68 -3.98 -4.92 11.30
CA GLN A 68 -4.79 -4.07 12.17
C GLN A 68 -6.03 -4.81 12.70
N ILE A 69 -6.71 -5.59 11.85
CA ILE A 69 -7.87 -6.39 12.27
C ILE A 69 -7.46 -7.40 13.35
N LYS A 70 -6.32 -8.09 13.19
CA LYS A 70 -5.82 -9.05 14.18
C LYS A 70 -5.46 -8.38 15.52
N LEU A 71 -4.82 -7.22 15.48
CA LEU A 71 -4.40 -6.50 16.69
C LEU A 71 -5.60 -5.89 17.44
N ASN A 72 -6.57 -5.32 16.73
CA ASN A 72 -7.81 -4.79 17.33
C ASN A 72 -8.68 -5.89 17.94
N ALA A 73 -8.65 -7.11 17.37
CA ALA A 73 -9.34 -8.25 17.96
C ALA A 73 -8.71 -8.63 19.32
N GLN A 74 -7.37 -8.66 19.43
CA GLN A 74 -6.69 -8.95 20.70
C GLN A 74 -6.98 -7.92 21.79
N GLU A 75 -7.07 -6.62 21.47
CA GLU A 75 -7.44 -5.58 22.45
C GLU A 75 -8.87 -5.72 23.01
N ARG A 76 -9.77 -6.46 22.35
CA ARG A 76 -11.16 -6.66 22.78
C ARG A 76 -11.37 -7.84 23.73
N PHE A 77 -10.38 -8.73 23.86
CA PHE A 77 -10.46 -9.94 24.68
C PHE A 77 -9.53 -9.92 25.91
N GLU A 78 -8.81 -8.82 26.15
CA GLU A 78 -8.12 -8.49 27.40
C GLU A 78 -8.89 -7.39 28.17
#